data_AF-A0AAT9HXY2-F1
#
_entry.id   AF-A0AAT9HXY2-F1
#
_cell.length_a   1.000
_cell.length_b   1.000
_cell.length_c   1.000
_cell.angle_alpha   90.00
_cell.angle_beta   90.00
_cell.angle_gamma   90.00
#
_symmetry.space_group_name_H-M   'P 1'
#
loop_
_entity.id
_entity.type
_entity.pdbx_description
1 polymer ?
#
loop_
_entity_poly.entity_id
_entity_poly.type
_entity_poly.pdbx_seq_one_letter_code
_entity_poly.pdbx_strand_id
1 'polypeptide(L)'
;MRAHAFTGSSPAFLVATARLLRLTPSAAATRVRLVAFTDPVLAPRTLDQSWVLVKSEAHPTDNGPLAVDEYQVTALDTGEQRSVHLAGDVVLAAPGIELEDLESPPSVLG
;
A
#
# COMPACT_ATOMS: atom_id res chain seq x y z
N MET A 1 13.32 19.21 5.91
CA MET A 1 12.30 18.38 5.22
C MET A 1 11.49 17.66 6.30
N ARG A 2 10.16 17.72 6.31
CA ARG A 2 9.30 17.04 7.31
C ARG A 2 8.87 15.68 6.77
N ALA A 3 8.81 14.66 7.62
CA ALA A 3 8.13 13.41 7.29
C ALA A 3 6.61 13.62 7.33
N HIS A 4 5.89 12.96 6.43
CA HIS A 4 4.46 13.20 6.22
C HIS A 4 3.56 12.09 6.79
N ALA A 5 4.09 10.88 6.99
CA ALA A 5 3.36 9.74 7.54
C ALA A 5 4.29 8.66 8.10
N PHE A 6 3.70 7.57 8.60
CA PHE A 6 4.39 6.40 9.14
C PHE A 6 4.31 5.20 8.20
N THR A 7 5.24 4.27 8.33
CA THR A 7 5.25 2.98 7.63
C THR A 7 5.78 1.85 8.52
N GLY A 8 5.55 0.60 8.11
CA GLY A 8 5.88 -0.60 8.87
C GLY A 8 5.21 -1.83 8.25
N SER A 9 5.19 -2.94 9.00
CA SER A 9 4.68 -4.23 8.50
C SER A 9 3.16 -4.30 8.34
N SER A 10 2.41 -3.36 8.93
CA SER A 10 0.95 -3.35 8.83
C SER A 10 0.49 -2.88 7.43
N PRO A 11 -0.42 -3.61 6.76
CA PRO A 11 -1.04 -3.17 5.50
C PRO A 11 -1.70 -1.78 5.60
N ALA A 12 -2.17 -1.39 6.79
CA ALA A 12 -2.83 -0.11 7.02
C ALA A 12 -1.96 1.10 6.65
N PHE A 13 -0.63 0.98 6.71
CA PHE A 13 0.27 2.06 6.29
C PHE A 13 0.23 2.31 4.78
N LEU A 14 -0.01 1.28 3.96
CA LEU A 14 -0.17 1.42 2.51
C LEU A 14 -1.45 2.21 2.20
N VAL A 15 -2.55 1.83 2.85
CA VAL A 15 -3.86 2.50 2.73
C VAL A 15 -3.76 3.96 3.17
N ALA A 16 -3.16 4.22 4.34
CA ALA A 16 -2.99 5.56 4.88
C ALA A 16 -2.16 6.45 3.93
N THR A 17 -1.08 5.90 3.35
CA THR A 17 -0.24 6.63 2.40
C THR A 17 -1.00 6.94 1.11
N ALA A 18 -1.70 5.96 0.52
CA ALA A 18 -2.50 6.19 -0.68
C ALA A 18 -3.57 7.29 -0.46
N ARG A 19 -4.31 7.23 0.66
CA ARG A 19 -5.31 8.24 1.02
C ARG A 19 -4.73 9.62 1.29
N LEU A 20 -3.53 9.70 1.87
CA LEU A 20 -2.82 10.95 2.08
C LEU A 20 -2.45 11.61 0.75
N LEU A 21 -1.98 10.82 -0.21
CA LEU A 21 -1.47 11.33 -1.49
C LEU A 21 -2.58 11.67 -2.49
N ARG A 22 -3.75 11.02 -2.42
CA ARG A 22 -4.93 11.30 -3.28
C ARG A 22 -4.59 11.33 -4.77
N LEU A 23 -3.77 10.38 -5.22
CA LEU A 23 -3.30 10.33 -6.60
C LEU A 23 -4.44 9.97 -7.56
N THR A 24 -4.37 10.48 -8.77
CA THR A 24 -5.21 10.10 -9.90
C THR A 24 -4.36 9.39 -10.96
N PRO A 25 -4.94 8.56 -11.85
CA PRO A 25 -4.14 7.84 -12.86
C PRO A 25 -3.34 8.75 -13.82
N SER A 26 -3.74 10.02 -13.96
CA SER A 26 -3.04 11.02 -14.78
C SER A 26 -1.96 11.79 -14.02
N ALA A 27 -1.85 11.62 -12.70
CA ALA A 27 -0.91 12.34 -11.87
C ALA A 27 0.52 11.79 -12.06
N ALA A 28 1.50 12.71 -12.02
CA ALA A 28 2.90 12.31 -11.97
C ALA A 28 3.22 11.59 -10.64
N ALA A 29 4.28 10.79 -10.65
CA ALA A 29 4.76 10.11 -9.46
C ALA A 29 5.11 11.12 -8.35
N THR A 30 4.54 10.89 -7.17
CA THR A 30 4.64 11.79 -6.02
C THR A 30 5.59 11.21 -4.98
N ARG A 31 6.60 12.00 -4.60
CA ARG A 31 7.56 11.63 -3.56
C ARG A 31 6.98 11.88 -2.17
N VAL A 32 7.18 10.93 -1.26
CA VAL A 32 6.76 11.02 0.14
C VAL A 32 7.89 10.53 1.05
N ARG A 33 8.14 11.29 2.13
CA ARG A 33 9.04 10.89 3.21
C ARG A 33 8.23 10.29 4.34
N LEU A 34 8.56 9.06 4.72
CA LEU A 34 7.88 8.28 5.77
C LEU A 34 8.82 8.03 6.94
N VAL A 35 8.26 7.81 8.13
CA VAL A 35 8.99 7.29 9.30
C VAL A 35 8.62 5.81 9.48
N ALA A 36 9.62 4.93 9.37
CA ALA A 36 9.49 3.51 9.59
C ALA A 36 9.78 3.15 11.05
N PHE A 37 8.89 2.37 11.65
CA PHE A 37 9.13 1.62 12.88
C PHE A 37 9.09 0.14 12.54
N THR A 38 10.26 -0.50 12.49
CA THR A 38 10.38 -1.91 12.10
C THR A 38 10.98 -2.70 13.24
N ASP A 39 10.44 -3.89 13.50
CA ASP A 39 11.05 -4.86 14.40
C ASP A 39 12.49 -5.22 13.98
N PRO A 40 13.34 -5.69 14.91
CA PRO A 40 13.08 -5.91 16.34
C PRO A 40 13.37 -4.67 17.21
N VAL A 41 13.91 -3.60 16.62
CA VAL A 41 14.28 -2.39 17.34
C VAL A 41 13.45 -1.26 16.75
N LEU A 42 12.45 -0.78 17.49
CA LEU A 42 11.53 0.32 17.11
C LEU A 42 12.24 1.69 16.99
N ALA A 43 13.47 1.71 16.50
CA ALA A 43 14.23 2.89 16.20
C ALA A 43 13.63 3.57 14.95
N PRO A 44 13.14 4.81 15.04
CA PRO A 44 12.56 5.51 13.91
C PRO A 44 13.61 5.75 12.83
N ARG A 45 13.31 5.35 11.60
CA ARG A 45 14.13 5.64 10.41
C ARG A 45 13.30 6.38 9.38
N THR A 46 13.85 7.41 8.75
CA THR A 46 13.19 8.04 7.61
C THR A 46 13.52 7.31 6.33
N LEU A 47 12.52 7.04 5.50
CA LEU A 47 12.70 6.52 4.15
C LEU A 47 11.91 7.37 3.15
N ASP A 48 12.40 7.42 1.92
CA ASP A 48 11.77 8.14 0.82
C ASP A 48 11.21 7.16 -0.20
N GLN A 49 9.94 7.35 -0.55
CA GLN A 49 9.26 6.59 -1.58
C GLN A 49 8.72 7.51 -2.66
N SER A 50 8.51 6.97 -3.85
CA SER A 50 7.72 7.59 -4.89
C SER A 50 6.52 6.71 -5.21
N TRP A 51 5.33 7.30 -5.26
CA TRP A 51 4.07 6.62 -5.53
C TRP A 51 3.44 7.16 -6.80
N VAL A 52 2.92 6.29 -7.64
CA VAL A 52 2.06 6.66 -8.78
C VAL A 52 0.88 5.71 -8.82
N LEU A 53 -0.32 6.25 -9.08
CA LEU A 53 -1.48 5.45 -9.41
C LEU A 53 -1.38 5.09 -10.89
N VAL A 54 -1.13 3.82 -11.20
CA VAL A 54 -0.92 3.33 -12.57
C VAL A 54 -2.27 3.20 -13.29
N LYS A 55 -3.24 2.58 -12.62
CA LYS A 55 -4.60 2.40 -13.14
C LYS A 55 -5.61 2.21 -12.02
N SER A 56 -6.88 2.43 -12.35
CA SER A 56 -8.04 2.06 -11.54
C SER A 56 -8.95 1.23 -12.44
N GLU A 57 -9.20 -0.02 -12.08
CA GLU A 57 -9.95 -1.00 -12.88
C GLU A 57 -11.19 -1.49 -12.12
N ALA A 58 -12.33 -1.55 -12.81
CA ALA A 58 -13.58 -2.02 -12.22
C ALA A 58 -13.78 -3.51 -12.52
N HIS A 59 -13.82 -4.33 -11.48
CA HIS A 59 -14.07 -5.77 -11.56
C HIS A 59 -15.52 -6.10 -11.19
N PRO A 60 -16.26 -6.88 -12.00
CA PRO A 60 -17.63 -7.24 -11.65
C PRO A 60 -17.68 -8.14 -10.40
N THR A 61 -18.65 -7.89 -9.51
CA THR A 61 -18.97 -8.75 -8.36
C THR A 61 -20.48 -8.83 -8.18
N ASP A 62 -20.95 -9.75 -7.32
CA ASP A 62 -22.37 -9.91 -7.01
C ASP A 62 -22.99 -8.65 -6.34
N ASN A 63 -22.17 -7.82 -5.69
CA ASN A 63 -22.60 -6.59 -5.01
C ASN A 63 -22.33 -5.32 -5.84
N GLY A 64 -22.03 -5.47 -7.15
CA GLY A 64 -21.65 -4.38 -8.05
C GLY A 64 -20.15 -4.36 -8.36
N PRO A 65 -19.70 -3.43 -9.23
CA PRO A 65 -18.29 -3.37 -9.61
C PRO A 65 -17.39 -2.97 -8.43
N LEU A 66 -16.35 -3.75 -8.19
CA LEU A 66 -15.26 -3.46 -7.25
C LEU A 66 -14.16 -2.70 -7.99
N ALA A 67 -13.95 -1.44 -7.64
CA ALA A 67 -12.83 -0.66 -8.15
C ALA A 67 -11.53 -1.08 -7.45
N VAL A 68 -10.51 -1.39 -8.24
CA VAL A 68 -9.17 -1.78 -7.79
C VAL A 68 -8.16 -0.79 -8.34
N ASP A 69 -7.48 -0.10 -7.43
CA ASP A 69 -6.40 0.83 -7.74
C ASP A 69 -5.06 0.09 -7.69
N GLU A 70 -4.27 0.18 -8.76
CA GLU A 70 -2.90 -0.31 -8.82
C GLU A 70 -1.92 0.84 -8.64
N TYR A 71 -1.18 0.83 -7.54
CA TYR A 71 -0.08 1.75 -7.28
C TYR A 71 1.26 1.09 -7.57
N GLN A 72 2.15 1.83 -8.24
CA GLN A 72 3.57 1.50 -8.27
C GLN A 72 4.29 2.32 -7.21
N VAL A 73 4.94 1.63 -6.27
CA VAL A 73 5.72 2.23 -5.18
C VAL A 73 7.19 1.96 -5.44
N THR A 74 7.99 3.03 -5.47
CA THR A 74 9.44 2.95 -5.68
C THR A 74 10.17 3.38 -4.41
N ALA A 75 11.02 2.52 -3.86
CA ALA A 75 11.99 2.89 -2.83
C ALA A 75 13.09 3.74 -3.48
N LEU A 76 13.26 5.00 -3.06
CA LEU A 76 14.13 5.94 -3.78
C LEU A 76 15.63 5.73 -3.48
N ASP A 77 15.95 5.05 -2.40
CA ASP A 77 17.31 4.71 -2.00
C ASP A 77 17.88 3.51 -2.79
N THR A 78 17.05 2.51 -3.09
CA THR A 78 17.45 1.30 -3.82
C THR A 78 16.99 1.28 -5.27
N GLY A 79 15.97 2.06 -5.62
CA GLY A 79 15.28 1.99 -6.92
C GLY A 79 14.32 0.80 -7.05
N GLU A 80 14.14 -0.01 -6.01
CA GLU A 80 13.22 -1.15 -6.02
C GLU A 80 11.79 -0.69 -6.25
N GLN A 81 11.08 -1.38 -7.14
CA GLN A 81 9.67 -1.10 -7.44
C GLN A 81 8.79 -2.27 -7.04
N ARG A 82 7.63 -1.95 -6.47
CA ARG A 82 6.62 -2.91 -6.05
C ARG A 82 5.22 -2.41 -6.39
N SER A 83 4.35 -3.32 -6.79
CA SER A 83 2.94 -3.04 -6.98
C SER A 83 2.16 -3.19 -5.67
N VAL A 84 1.14 -2.35 -5.50
CA VAL A 84 0.17 -2.41 -4.40
C VAL A 84 -1.22 -2.25 -4.98
N HIS A 85 -2.08 -3.23 -4.75
CA HIS A 85 -3.46 -3.24 -5.23
C HIS A 85 -4.40 -2.94 -4.07
N LEU A 86 -5.18 -1.87 -4.19
CA LEU A 86 -6.14 -1.45 -3.16
C LEU A 86 -7.56 -1.48 -3.69
N ALA A 87 -8.49 -1.99 -2.90
CA ALA A 87 -9.93 -1.81 -3.09
C ALA A 87 -10.50 -1.01 -1.91
N GLY A 88 -10.63 0.30 -2.08
CA GLY A 88 -10.99 1.21 -0.98
C GLY A 88 -9.95 1.17 0.14
N ASP A 89 -10.32 0.61 1.31
CA ASP A 89 -9.45 0.44 2.48
C ASP A 89 -8.81 -0.94 2.60
N VAL A 90 -9.02 -1.81 1.62
CA VAL A 90 -8.51 -3.18 1.63
C VAL A 90 -7.29 -3.29 0.74
N VAL A 91 -6.20 -3.86 1.26
CA VAL A 91 -5.04 -4.25 0.46
C VAL A 91 -5.32 -5.63 -0.12
N LEU A 92 -5.48 -5.71 -1.45
CA LEU A 92 -5.72 -6.97 -2.15
C LEU A 92 -4.41 -7.71 -2.47
N ALA A 93 -3.34 -6.98 -2.79
CA ALA A 93 -2.04 -7.58 -3.05
C ALA A 93 -0.93 -6.55 -2.84
N ALA A 94 0.13 -6.96 -2.14
CA ALA A 94 1.36 -6.19 -1.98
C ALA A 94 2.49 -7.15 -1.55
N PRO A 95 3.77 -6.76 -1.63
CA PRO A 95 4.85 -7.61 -1.14
C PRO A 95 4.63 -8.04 0.32
N GLY A 96 4.63 -9.36 0.53
CA GLY A 96 4.37 -9.99 1.83
C GLY A 96 2.88 -10.08 2.22
N ILE A 97 1.96 -9.70 1.33
CA ILE A 97 0.51 -9.76 1.54
C ILE A 97 -0.11 -10.50 0.35
N GLU A 98 -0.58 -11.71 0.61
CA GLU A 98 -1.42 -12.49 -0.30
C GLU A 98 -2.81 -12.62 0.34
N LEU A 99 -3.87 -12.53 -0.48
CA LEU A 99 -5.21 -12.88 0.00
C LEU A 99 -5.27 -14.41 0.14
N GLU A 100 -5.50 -14.88 1.35
CA GLU A 100 -5.80 -16.28 1.59
C GLU A 100 -7.21 -16.61 1.07
N ASP A 101 -7.37 -17.83 0.52
CA ASP A 101 -8.68 -18.33 0.12
C ASP A 101 -9.65 -18.33 1.31
N LEU A 102 -10.80 -17.67 1.14
CA LEU A 102 -11.83 -17.51 2.19
C LEU A 102 -12.62 -18.80 2.49
N GLU A 103 -12.12 -19.97 2.07
CA GLU A 103 -12.84 -21.25 2.25
C GLU A 103 -13.00 -21.64 3.73
N SER A 104 -12.31 -20.99 4.67
CA SER A 104 -12.56 -21.15 6.09
C SER A 104 -12.25 -19.87 6.87
N PRO A 105 -13.05 -19.55 7.92
CA PRO A 105 -12.75 -18.42 8.79
C PRO A 105 -11.34 -18.55 9.41
N PRO A 106 -10.62 -17.43 9.61
CA PRO A 106 -9.27 -17.45 10.15
C PRO A 106 -9.27 -18.12 11.54
N SER A 107 -8.68 -19.30 11.62
CA SER A 107 -8.58 -20.06 12.87
C SER A 107 -7.29 -19.67 13.58
N VAL A 108 -7.34 -18.64 14.43
CA VAL A 108 -6.20 -18.15 15.22
C VAL A 108 -5.93 -18.96 16.50
N LEU A 109 -6.20 -20.27 16.50
CA LEU A 109 -5.87 -21.16 17.60
C LEU A 109 -5.16 -22.42 17.06
N GLY A 110 -3.85 -22.28 16.85
CA GLY A 110 -2.90 -23.36 16.63
C GLY A 110 -1.66 -23.14 17.47
#